data_AF-A0A3P8PJR3-F1
#
_entry.id   AF-A0A3P8PJR3-F1
#
_cell.length_a   1.000
_cell.length_b   1.000
_cell.length_c   1.000
_cell.angle_alpha   90.00
_cell.angle_beta   90.00
_cell.angle_gamma   90.00
#
_symmetry.space_group_name_H-M   'P 1'
#
loop_
_entity.id
_entity.type
_entity.pdbx_description
1 polymer ?
#
loop_
_entity_poly.entity_id
_entity_poly.type
_entity_poly.pdbx_seq_one_letter_code
_entity_poly.pdbx_strand_id
1 'polypeptide(L)'
;RCCWFSCGLPLTAGAALLLDDLKMCIKYFAFALLWFPGVLHAQSTTQACDAPTLDGGFFAPKQETYSQGTKLSYTCNEGRMLAMKGWWATSTCHNGKWSHQPQCIGKSCQYREGVCLLNLNWEQVPQKKESMNACSVPPKIPHAVIVHQDYQEVFAAGSEVQYECEDGYTAEGAHNTKSVCTQGSWTQGPTCSKGDAEGFQSCGARPYIENAVIVEEGPMHLKYQCNRYYKLAGPEAVSCYSDAHWSKLPTCEEAFCVVDPARYARYGLVKTSPEYMREGETKPFPCTTKDYYINVRCTNRRIFLSTCKYIKDLLFFFQFLFSCNS
;
A
#
# COMPACT_ATOMS: atom_id res chain seq x y z
N ARG A 1 11.41 -61.55 -6.66
CA ARG A 1 10.25 -62.15 -7.35
C ARG A 1 9.65 -61.05 -8.21
N CYS A 2 10.11 -60.89 -9.46
CA CYS A 2 9.63 -61.60 -10.68
C CYS A 2 8.22 -61.14 -11.05
N CYS A 3 7.82 -60.73 -12.26
CA CYS A 3 8.37 -60.54 -13.61
C CYS A 3 7.42 -59.53 -14.32
N TRP A 4 7.79 -58.64 -15.23
CA TRP A 4 8.24 -58.80 -16.63
C TRP A 4 7.23 -59.44 -17.62
N PHE A 5 7.03 -58.71 -18.73
CA PHE A 5 6.57 -59.07 -20.08
C PHE A 5 5.07 -59.07 -20.47
N SER A 6 4.71 -58.05 -21.27
CA SER A 6 4.38 -58.05 -22.71
C SER A 6 3.34 -59.01 -23.32
N CYS A 7 2.74 -58.47 -24.40
CA CYS A 7 1.92 -59.12 -25.44
C CYS A 7 0.52 -59.52 -24.96
N GLY A 8 -0.56 -59.32 -25.70
CA GLY A 8 -0.77 -59.03 -27.10
C GLY A 8 -2.19 -59.51 -27.41
N LEU A 9 -2.90 -58.80 -28.29
CA LEU A 9 -4.08 -59.25 -29.02
C LEU A 9 -3.97 -60.74 -29.45
N PRO A 10 -5.06 -61.51 -29.74
CA PRO A 10 -6.12 -61.05 -30.65
C PRO A 10 -7.52 -61.76 -30.63
N LEU A 11 -8.46 -61.21 -31.43
CA LEU A 11 -9.57 -61.88 -32.19
C LEU A 11 -10.67 -62.62 -31.37
N THR A 12 -11.99 -62.60 -31.66
CA THR A 12 -12.77 -62.31 -32.88
C THR A 12 -14.27 -62.40 -32.54
N ALA A 13 -15.07 -61.51 -33.12
CA ALA A 13 -16.39 -61.72 -33.76
C ALA A 13 -17.00 -60.32 -33.96
N GLY A 14 -17.42 -59.83 -35.13
CA GLY A 14 -17.70 -60.41 -36.43
C GLY A 14 -18.88 -59.64 -37.02
N ALA A 15 -18.70 -59.11 -38.24
CA ALA A 15 -19.70 -58.50 -39.14
C ALA A 15 -20.24 -57.09 -38.76
N ALA A 16 -20.47 -56.13 -39.66
CA ALA A 16 -20.18 -55.89 -41.08
C ALA A 16 -20.79 -54.51 -41.42
N LEU A 17 -20.33 -53.89 -42.53
CA LEU A 17 -20.85 -52.68 -43.19
C LEU A 17 -20.36 -51.36 -42.54
N LEU A 18 -19.66 -50.42 -43.20
CA LEU A 18 -19.65 -49.99 -44.60
C LEU A 18 -18.23 -49.53 -44.99
N LEU A 19 -17.75 -49.99 -46.15
CA LEU A 19 -16.55 -49.50 -46.82
C LEU A 19 -16.95 -48.55 -47.95
N ASP A 20 -16.09 -47.55 -48.10
CA ASP A 20 -15.86 -46.60 -49.17
C ASP A 20 -16.33 -46.98 -50.58
N ASP A 21 -16.83 -45.97 -51.31
CA ASP A 21 -16.48 -45.82 -52.72
C ASP A 21 -16.29 -44.34 -53.10
N LEU A 22 -15.03 -43.95 -52.98
CA LEU A 22 -14.45 -42.74 -53.55
C LEU A 22 -14.14 -42.99 -55.04
N LYS A 23 -15.09 -42.71 -55.94
CA LYS A 23 -14.85 -42.23 -57.33
C LYS A 23 -16.14 -42.28 -58.16
N MET A 24 -16.74 -41.12 -58.39
CA MET A 24 -16.70 -40.44 -59.70
C MET A 24 -17.81 -39.41 -59.83
N CYS A 25 -17.36 -38.24 -60.25
CA CYS A 25 -17.98 -37.43 -61.28
C CYS A 25 -19.32 -36.77 -60.93
N ILE A 26 -19.31 -35.45 -60.74
CA ILE A 26 -19.39 -34.52 -61.89
C ILE A 26 -20.71 -34.77 -62.63
N LYS A 27 -21.75 -34.13 -62.11
CA LYS A 27 -22.88 -33.60 -62.86
C LYS A 27 -23.72 -32.80 -61.86
N TYR A 28 -23.78 -31.48 -62.05
CA TYR A 28 -24.56 -30.50 -61.27
C TYR A 28 -23.97 -30.23 -59.87
N PHE A 29 -23.16 -29.19 -59.65
CA PHE A 29 -23.49 -27.79 -59.85
C PHE A 29 -22.24 -26.99 -60.19
N ALA A 30 -22.02 -26.75 -61.49
CA ALA A 30 -21.32 -25.57 -61.95
C ALA A 30 -22.37 -24.46 -62.07
N PHE A 31 -22.67 -23.75 -60.98
CA PHE A 31 -23.35 -22.46 -61.00
C PHE A 31 -23.07 -21.74 -59.68
N ALA A 32 -21.95 -21.02 -59.63
CA ALA A 32 -21.77 -19.73 -58.95
C ALA A 32 -20.27 -19.41 -58.91
N LEU A 33 -19.70 -19.10 -60.08
CA LEU A 33 -18.63 -18.12 -60.08
C LEU A 33 -19.21 -16.79 -59.58
N LEU A 34 -18.37 -16.05 -58.85
CA LEU A 34 -18.42 -14.62 -58.54
C LEU A 34 -18.81 -14.27 -57.09
N TRP A 35 -17.94 -13.42 -56.55
CA TRP A 35 -17.95 -12.77 -55.23
C TRP A 35 -17.45 -13.62 -54.08
N PHE A 36 -16.15 -13.59 -53.82
CA PHE A 36 -15.61 -12.60 -52.88
C PHE A 36 -14.27 -12.10 -53.43
N PRO A 37 -14.06 -10.78 -53.57
CA PRO A 37 -12.73 -10.24 -53.82
C PRO A 37 -11.82 -10.77 -52.72
N GLY A 38 -10.58 -11.10 -53.10
CA GLY A 38 -9.53 -11.35 -52.14
C GLY A 38 -9.45 -10.18 -51.17
N VAL A 39 -10.05 -10.36 -49.99
CA VAL A 39 -9.63 -9.61 -48.83
C VAL A 39 -8.37 -10.33 -48.38
N LEU A 40 -7.25 -9.99 -49.00
CA LEU A 40 -6.03 -9.86 -48.24
C LEU A 40 -6.40 -8.85 -47.15
N HIS A 41 -6.87 -9.38 -46.02
CA HIS A 41 -6.74 -8.67 -44.77
C HIS A 41 -5.23 -8.53 -44.63
N ALA A 42 -4.69 -7.41 -45.10
CA ALA A 42 -3.57 -6.80 -44.45
C ALA A 42 -4.07 -6.51 -43.03
N GLN A 43 -4.05 -7.54 -42.17
CA GLN A 43 -3.89 -7.33 -40.76
C GLN A 43 -2.52 -6.68 -40.66
N SER A 44 -2.51 -5.35 -40.77
CA SER A 44 -1.46 -4.56 -40.18
C SER A 44 -1.45 -5.02 -38.74
N THR A 45 -0.51 -5.92 -38.43
CA THR A 45 -0.19 -6.28 -37.05
C THR A 45 0.18 -4.97 -36.40
N THR A 46 -0.77 -4.34 -35.73
CA THR A 46 -0.55 -3.12 -34.98
C THR A 46 0.43 -3.51 -33.88
N GLN A 47 1.71 -3.18 -34.10
CA GLN A 47 2.78 -3.63 -33.24
C GLN A 47 2.67 -2.87 -31.91
N ALA A 48 2.44 -3.61 -30.84
CA ALA A 48 2.36 -3.07 -29.49
C ALA A 48 3.76 -2.63 -29.01
N CYS A 49 3.80 -1.64 -28.12
CA CYS A 49 5.03 -1.21 -27.46
C CYS A 49 5.16 -1.89 -26.11
N ASP A 50 6.36 -2.32 -25.74
CA ASP A 50 6.66 -2.76 -24.38
C ASP A 50 6.78 -1.56 -23.44
N ALA A 51 6.59 -1.82 -22.14
CA ALA A 51 6.79 -0.83 -21.09
C ALA A 51 8.22 -0.22 -21.14
N PRO A 52 8.36 1.11 -21.14
CA PRO A 52 9.67 1.74 -21.16
C PRO A 52 10.37 1.58 -19.80
N THR A 53 11.70 1.41 -19.82
CA THR A 53 12.52 1.43 -18.60
C THR A 53 12.87 2.88 -18.25
N LEU A 54 12.48 3.33 -17.05
CA LEU A 54 12.72 4.70 -16.58
C LEU A 54 13.45 4.68 -15.23
N ASP A 55 14.77 4.89 -15.24
CA ASP A 55 15.57 4.93 -14.01
C ASP A 55 15.41 6.28 -13.27
N GLY A 56 14.94 6.23 -12.03
CA GLY A 56 14.71 7.41 -11.20
C GLY A 56 13.53 8.27 -11.64
N GLY A 57 12.47 7.63 -12.14
CA GLY A 57 11.18 8.21 -12.46
C GLY A 57 10.08 7.16 -12.52
N PHE A 58 8.86 7.58 -12.85
CA PHE A 58 7.73 6.68 -13.05
C PHE A 58 6.82 7.20 -14.17
N PHE A 59 5.86 6.38 -14.59
CA PHE A 59 4.95 6.68 -15.67
C PHE A 59 3.54 6.13 -15.43
N ALA A 60 2.55 6.72 -16.10
CA ALA A 60 1.15 6.35 -16.05
C ALA A 60 0.49 6.42 -17.44
N PRO A 61 -0.45 5.50 -17.79
CA PRO A 61 -0.88 4.36 -16.97
C PRO A 61 0.20 3.26 -16.97
N LYS A 62 0.33 2.51 -15.88
CA LYS A 62 1.29 1.40 -15.81
C LYS A 62 0.70 0.13 -16.42
N GLN A 63 1.30 -0.32 -17.51
CA GLN A 63 0.98 -1.57 -18.20
C GLN A 63 2.27 -2.24 -18.67
N GLU A 64 2.23 -3.55 -18.91
CA GLU A 64 3.36 -4.30 -19.46
C GLU A 64 3.50 -4.09 -20.98
N THR A 65 2.37 -3.96 -21.67
CA THR A 65 2.29 -3.76 -23.13
C THR A 65 1.24 -2.70 -23.47
N TYR A 66 1.50 -1.92 -24.51
CA TYR A 66 0.68 -0.77 -24.91
C TYR A 66 0.28 -0.90 -26.37
N SER A 67 -1.01 -0.72 -26.66
CA SER A 67 -1.52 -0.76 -28.02
C SER A 67 -1.10 0.49 -28.80
N GLN A 68 -1.14 0.39 -30.13
CA GLN A 68 -0.89 1.49 -31.05
C GLN A 68 -1.67 2.76 -30.66
N GLY A 69 -0.98 3.90 -30.61
CA GLY A 69 -1.58 5.19 -30.29
C GLY A 69 -1.77 5.46 -28.80
N THR A 70 -1.45 4.50 -27.92
CA THR A 70 -1.48 4.75 -26.48
C THR A 70 -0.47 5.82 -26.11
N LYS A 71 -0.93 6.81 -25.33
CA LYS A 71 -0.10 7.88 -24.80
C LYS A 71 0.22 7.59 -23.34
N LEU A 72 1.50 7.56 -23.05
CA LEU A 72 2.06 7.37 -21.72
C LEU A 72 2.57 8.71 -21.19
N SER A 73 2.25 9.05 -19.96
CA SER A 73 2.76 10.25 -19.29
C SER A 73 3.82 9.84 -18.27
N TYR A 74 4.93 10.58 -18.18
CA TYR A 74 6.05 10.21 -17.32
C TYR A 74 6.70 11.42 -16.67
N THR A 75 7.32 11.19 -15.50
CA THR A 75 7.96 12.20 -14.66
C THR A 75 9.18 11.61 -13.95
N CYS A 76 10.07 12.47 -13.48
CA CYS A 76 11.27 12.07 -12.75
C CYS A 76 11.12 12.30 -11.24
N ASN A 77 11.77 11.44 -10.46
CA ASN A 77 11.80 11.51 -9.00
C ASN A 77 12.60 12.74 -8.53
N GLU A 78 12.52 13.02 -7.23
CA GLU A 78 13.31 14.10 -6.63
C GLU A 78 14.80 13.95 -6.93
N GLY A 79 15.44 15.07 -7.27
CA GLY A 79 16.87 15.07 -7.62
C GLY A 79 17.17 14.78 -9.10
N ARG A 80 16.19 14.42 -9.91
CA ARG A 80 16.34 14.20 -11.37
C ARG A 80 15.41 15.11 -12.19
N MET A 81 15.72 15.27 -13.47
CA MET A 81 14.93 16.06 -14.42
C MET A 81 14.77 15.32 -15.76
N LEU A 82 13.77 15.70 -16.53
CA LEU A 82 13.61 15.20 -17.90
C LEU A 82 14.74 15.75 -18.79
N ALA A 83 15.09 15.00 -19.84
CA ALA A 83 15.99 15.49 -20.89
C ALA A 83 15.35 16.60 -21.76
N MET A 84 14.08 16.90 -21.54
CA MET A 84 13.31 17.95 -22.21
C MET A 84 12.75 18.96 -21.21
N LYS A 85 12.20 20.06 -21.73
CA LYS A 85 11.66 21.15 -20.91
C LYS A 85 10.41 20.67 -20.18
N GLY A 86 10.28 21.07 -18.91
CA GLY A 86 9.17 20.70 -18.05
C GLY A 86 9.52 19.63 -17.03
N TRP A 87 8.59 19.37 -16.12
CA TRP A 87 8.74 18.34 -15.09
C TRP A 87 8.02 17.04 -15.42
N TRP A 88 7.17 17.04 -16.45
CA TRP A 88 6.44 15.88 -16.97
C TRP A 88 6.37 15.95 -18.50
N ALA A 89 6.23 14.81 -19.15
CA ALA A 89 6.10 14.71 -20.61
C ALA A 89 5.27 13.48 -21.00
N THR A 90 4.89 13.40 -22.27
CA THR A 90 4.09 12.30 -22.82
C THR A 90 4.76 11.65 -24.02
N SER A 91 4.87 10.33 -24.04
CA SER A 91 5.34 9.57 -25.20
C SER A 91 4.21 8.73 -25.79
N THR A 92 4.15 8.61 -27.11
CA THR A 92 3.07 7.90 -27.80
C THR A 92 3.62 6.66 -28.49
N CYS A 93 2.94 5.53 -28.33
CA CYS A 93 3.31 4.29 -29.00
C CYS A 93 2.95 4.34 -30.49
N HIS A 94 3.95 4.21 -31.35
CA HIS A 94 3.81 4.16 -32.80
C HIS A 94 4.60 2.98 -33.38
N ASN A 95 3.88 1.98 -33.88
CA ASN A 95 4.39 0.78 -34.55
C ASN A 95 5.49 0.09 -33.73
N GLY A 96 5.20 -0.23 -32.47
CA GLY A 96 6.15 -0.88 -31.56
C GLY A 96 7.27 0.01 -31.03
N LYS A 97 7.26 1.32 -31.36
CA LYS A 97 8.26 2.27 -30.88
C LYS A 97 7.62 3.50 -30.25
N TRP A 98 8.16 3.92 -29.10
CA TRP A 98 7.78 5.17 -28.44
C TRP A 98 8.25 6.39 -29.26
N SER A 99 7.40 7.43 -29.35
CA SER A 99 7.71 8.66 -30.11
C SER A 99 9.02 9.31 -29.66
N HIS A 100 9.33 9.18 -28.37
CA HIS A 100 10.66 9.40 -27.80
C HIS A 100 10.84 8.50 -26.58
N GLN A 101 12.09 8.16 -26.25
CA GLN A 101 12.39 7.32 -25.10
C GLN A 101 12.26 8.13 -23.80
N PRO A 102 11.41 7.71 -22.84
CA PRO A 102 11.37 8.31 -21.50
C PRO A 102 12.73 8.15 -20.79
N GLN A 103 13.37 9.26 -20.41
CA GLN A 103 14.66 9.26 -19.73
C GLN A 103 14.76 10.38 -18.68
N CYS A 104 15.30 10.04 -17.51
CA CYS A 104 15.62 10.96 -16.44
C CYS A 104 17.14 11.17 -16.35
N ILE A 105 17.56 12.43 -16.29
CA ILE A 105 18.95 12.83 -16.17
C ILE A 105 19.22 13.48 -14.80
N GLY A 106 20.47 13.41 -14.33
CA GLY A 106 20.89 14.05 -13.10
C GLY A 106 20.85 15.59 -13.21
N LYS A 107 20.69 16.26 -12.05
CA LYS A 107 20.57 17.74 -11.94
C LYS A 107 21.80 18.56 -12.39
N SER A 108 22.77 17.99 -13.09
CA SER A 108 23.99 18.70 -13.54
C SER A 108 23.88 19.40 -14.91
N CYS A 109 22.68 19.52 -15.50
CA CYS A 109 22.48 20.30 -16.73
C CYS A 109 21.74 21.64 -16.46
N GLN A 110 22.24 22.74 -17.04
CA GLN A 110 21.48 23.98 -17.23
C GLN A 110 20.83 23.98 -18.62
N TYR A 111 19.51 24.23 -18.67
CA TYR A 111 18.71 24.21 -19.89
C TYR A 111 18.89 25.54 -20.66
N ARG A 112 19.56 25.52 -21.81
CA ARG A 112 19.59 26.65 -22.76
C ARG A 112 19.07 26.14 -24.11
N GLU A 113 17.98 26.75 -24.61
CA GLU A 113 17.44 26.53 -25.96
C GLU A 113 17.25 25.05 -26.38
N GLY A 114 16.87 24.17 -25.46
CA GLY A 114 16.46 22.80 -25.80
C GLY A 114 17.59 21.78 -26.00
N VAL A 115 18.83 22.07 -25.58
CA VAL A 115 19.96 21.11 -25.64
C VAL A 115 20.71 21.09 -24.29
N CYS A 116 20.98 19.89 -23.73
CA CYS A 116 21.94 19.71 -22.62
C CYS A 116 23.35 19.97 -23.15
N LEU A 117 23.91 21.16 -22.90
CA LEU A 117 25.32 21.45 -23.17
C LEU A 117 26.04 21.68 -21.84
N LEU A 118 27.10 20.91 -21.62
CA LEU A 118 28.04 21.13 -20.52
C LEU A 118 28.69 22.50 -20.68
N ASN A 119 28.46 23.38 -19.70
CA ASN A 119 29.09 24.68 -19.46
C ASN A 119 28.90 25.74 -20.55
N LEU A 120 28.33 26.91 -20.20
CA LEU A 120 28.94 28.23 -20.38
C LEU A 120 28.02 29.38 -19.91
N ASN A 121 28.68 30.48 -19.54
CA ASN A 121 28.19 31.64 -18.81
C ASN A 121 27.12 32.51 -19.52
N TRP A 122 26.43 33.25 -18.67
CA TRP A 122 25.27 34.10 -18.86
C TRP A 122 25.52 35.29 -19.79
N GLU A 123 24.57 35.50 -20.71
CA GLU A 123 24.08 36.82 -21.13
C GLU A 123 22.55 36.71 -21.23
N GLN A 124 21.86 37.71 -20.67
CA GLN A 124 20.42 37.71 -20.40
C GLN A 124 19.62 37.95 -21.70
N VAL A 125 18.70 37.03 -22.01
CA VAL A 125 17.69 37.20 -23.08
C VAL A 125 16.35 37.61 -22.42
N PRO A 126 15.55 38.52 -23.03
CA PRO A 126 14.45 39.18 -22.34
C PRO A 126 13.23 38.27 -22.16
N GLN A 127 12.60 38.32 -20.98
CA GLN A 127 11.34 37.61 -20.71
C GLN A 127 10.18 38.21 -21.51
N LYS A 128 9.45 37.35 -22.22
CA LYS A 128 8.20 37.66 -22.91
C LYS A 128 7.08 37.83 -21.87
N LYS A 129 6.37 38.97 -21.90
CA LYS A 129 5.20 39.26 -21.05
C LYS A 129 4.09 38.23 -21.32
N GLU A 130 3.79 37.40 -20.32
CA GLU A 130 2.64 36.49 -20.35
C GLU A 130 1.35 37.23 -20.01
N SER A 131 0.26 36.83 -20.68
CA SER A 131 -1.08 37.42 -20.58
C SER A 131 -1.65 37.27 -19.16
N MET A 132 -2.29 38.32 -18.63
CA MET A 132 -2.72 38.41 -17.21
C MET A 132 -3.72 37.35 -16.72
N ASN A 133 -4.22 36.48 -17.60
CA ASN A 133 -5.21 35.44 -17.26
C ASN A 133 -4.73 34.01 -17.56
N ALA A 134 -3.56 33.83 -18.18
CA ALA A 134 -3.05 32.51 -18.50
C ALA A 134 -2.18 31.98 -17.34
N CYS A 135 -2.24 30.68 -17.07
CA CYS A 135 -1.37 30.05 -16.08
C CYS A 135 -0.09 29.53 -16.75
N SER A 136 1.01 29.58 -16.01
CA SER A 136 2.24 28.85 -16.37
C SER A 136 2.04 27.33 -16.24
N VAL A 137 3.11 26.56 -16.44
CA VAL A 137 3.13 25.11 -16.19
C VAL A 137 2.53 24.76 -14.81
N PRO A 138 1.64 23.74 -14.71
CA PRO A 138 1.05 23.28 -13.45
C PRO A 138 2.11 22.92 -12.39
N PRO A 139 1.76 23.01 -11.09
CA PRO A 139 2.67 22.65 -10.01
C PRO A 139 3.03 21.15 -10.06
N LYS A 140 4.30 20.83 -9.78
CA LYS A 140 4.75 19.46 -9.60
C LYS A 140 4.31 18.97 -8.22
N ILE A 141 3.59 17.85 -8.20
CA ILE A 141 3.16 17.17 -6.99
C ILE A 141 4.09 15.96 -6.77
N PRO A 142 4.68 15.78 -5.57
CA PRO A 142 5.47 14.60 -5.26
C PRO A 142 4.66 13.33 -5.49
N HIS A 143 5.27 12.31 -6.11
CA HIS A 143 4.61 11.05 -6.41
C HIS A 143 3.33 11.19 -7.24
N ALA A 144 3.26 12.20 -8.13
CA ALA A 144 2.18 12.32 -9.11
C ALA A 144 2.68 12.75 -10.50
N VAL A 145 1.95 12.35 -11.54
CA VAL A 145 2.16 12.75 -12.92
C VAL A 145 0.84 13.23 -13.53
N ILE A 146 0.91 14.19 -14.46
CA ILE A 146 -0.28 14.65 -15.18
C ILE A 146 -0.59 13.65 -16.30
N VAL A 147 -1.88 13.33 -16.47
CA VAL A 147 -2.39 12.41 -17.49
C VAL A 147 -3.42 13.08 -18.39
N HIS A 148 -3.65 12.48 -19.56
CA HIS A 148 -4.62 12.93 -20.59
C HIS A 148 -4.39 14.36 -21.12
N GLN A 149 -3.22 14.93 -20.87
CA GLN A 149 -2.84 16.27 -21.30
C GLN A 149 -1.45 16.20 -21.93
N ASP A 150 -1.13 17.06 -22.91
CA ASP A 150 0.23 17.23 -23.42
C ASP A 150 0.95 18.37 -22.71
N TYR A 151 2.28 18.29 -22.61
CA TYR A 151 3.11 19.34 -22.04
C TYR A 151 2.94 20.65 -22.82
N GLN A 152 2.69 21.74 -22.09
CA GLN A 152 2.57 23.10 -22.61
C GLN A 152 3.22 24.07 -21.63
N GLU A 153 3.74 25.20 -22.12
CA GLU A 153 4.36 26.21 -21.27
C GLU A 153 3.33 27.18 -20.67
N VAL A 154 2.20 27.37 -21.36
CA VAL A 154 1.15 28.33 -21.04
C VAL A 154 -0.22 27.67 -21.22
N PHE A 155 -1.08 27.80 -20.22
CA PHE A 155 -2.44 27.28 -20.19
C PHE A 155 -3.45 28.42 -20.12
N ALA A 156 -4.55 28.31 -20.86
CA ALA A 156 -5.61 29.33 -20.82
C ALA A 156 -6.37 29.30 -19.49
N ALA A 157 -6.98 30.43 -19.10
CA ALA A 157 -7.92 30.46 -17.99
C ALA A 157 -9.03 29.41 -18.21
N GLY A 158 -9.33 28.62 -17.19
CA GLY A 158 -10.30 27.53 -17.24
C GLY A 158 -9.74 26.19 -17.72
N SER A 159 -8.46 26.10 -18.12
CA SER A 159 -7.83 24.80 -18.39
C SER A 159 -7.80 23.92 -17.16
N GLU A 160 -8.09 22.63 -17.32
CA GLU A 160 -8.08 21.62 -16.26
C GLU A 160 -7.05 20.55 -16.58
N VAL A 161 -6.28 20.14 -15.57
CA VAL A 161 -5.32 19.03 -15.67
C VAL A 161 -5.65 17.97 -14.62
N GLN A 162 -5.47 16.70 -14.99
CA GLN A 162 -5.68 15.56 -14.10
C GLN A 162 -4.35 14.94 -13.69
N TYR A 163 -4.20 14.69 -12.40
CA TYR A 163 -3.04 14.03 -11.79
C TYR A 163 -3.37 12.57 -11.47
N GLU A 164 -2.38 11.71 -11.66
CA GLU A 164 -2.38 10.31 -11.26
C GLU A 164 -1.19 10.07 -10.32
N CYS A 165 -1.45 9.47 -9.16
CA CYS A 165 -0.40 9.17 -8.18
C CYS A 165 0.48 8.00 -8.66
N GLU A 166 1.74 8.00 -8.25
CA GLU A 166 2.67 6.88 -8.42
C GLU A 166 2.10 5.64 -7.73
N ASP A 167 2.35 4.46 -8.30
CA ASP A 167 1.97 3.19 -7.70
C ASP A 167 2.36 3.09 -6.22
N GLY A 168 1.41 2.66 -5.39
CA GLY A 168 1.59 2.61 -3.94
C GLY A 168 1.33 3.93 -3.22
N TYR A 169 1.00 5.00 -3.95
CA TYR A 169 0.50 6.25 -3.40
C TYR A 169 -0.97 6.43 -3.75
N THR A 170 -1.73 6.97 -2.81
CA THR A 170 -3.14 7.30 -2.97
C THR A 170 -3.36 8.79 -2.77
N ALA A 171 -4.27 9.37 -3.54
CA ALA A 171 -4.68 10.75 -3.37
C ALA A 171 -5.48 10.89 -2.06
N GLU A 172 -5.05 11.78 -1.18
CA GLU A 172 -5.78 12.13 0.03
C GLU A 172 -7.10 12.85 -0.35
N GLY A 173 -8.23 12.20 -0.06
CA GLY A 173 -9.57 12.72 -0.37
C GLY A 173 -10.09 12.27 -1.74
N ALA A 174 -11.29 11.69 -1.78
CA ALA A 174 -11.88 10.99 -2.94
C ALA A 174 -12.22 11.87 -4.18
N HIS A 175 -11.92 13.18 -4.18
CA HIS A 175 -12.48 14.13 -5.16
C HIS A 175 -11.50 15.12 -5.82
N ASN A 176 -10.21 15.15 -5.47
CA ASN A 176 -9.31 16.24 -5.88
C ASN A 176 -8.15 15.82 -6.78
N THR A 177 -8.33 14.90 -7.73
CA THR A 177 -7.28 14.54 -8.71
C THR A 177 -7.08 15.59 -9.81
N LYS A 178 -7.83 16.69 -9.81
CA LYS A 178 -7.83 17.71 -10.86
C LYS A 178 -7.37 19.06 -10.33
N SER A 179 -6.69 19.83 -11.17
CA SER A 179 -6.34 21.22 -10.90
C SER A 179 -6.80 22.10 -12.06
N VAL A 180 -7.34 23.28 -11.75
CA VAL A 180 -7.95 24.19 -12.71
C VAL A 180 -7.18 25.52 -12.70
N CYS A 181 -6.85 26.03 -13.89
CA CYS A 181 -6.25 27.34 -14.06
C CYS A 181 -7.31 28.44 -13.83
N THR A 182 -7.15 29.22 -12.78
CA THR A 182 -8.06 30.30 -12.39
C THR A 182 -7.29 31.61 -12.26
N GLN A 183 -7.57 32.58 -13.16
CA GLN A 183 -6.99 33.93 -13.12
C GLN A 183 -5.45 33.95 -13.00
N GLY A 184 -4.77 33.09 -13.78
CA GLY A 184 -3.30 33.00 -13.78
C GLY A 184 -2.68 32.13 -12.67
N SER A 185 -3.49 31.51 -11.79
CA SER A 185 -3.01 30.55 -10.79
C SER A 185 -3.75 29.22 -10.87
N TRP A 186 -3.04 28.11 -10.61
CA TRP A 186 -3.64 26.78 -10.50
C TRP A 186 -4.32 26.60 -9.14
N THR A 187 -5.47 25.91 -9.12
CA THR A 187 -6.07 25.43 -7.86
C THR A 187 -5.21 24.33 -7.24
N GLN A 188 -5.39 24.08 -5.94
CA GLN A 188 -4.68 23.00 -5.25
C GLN A 188 -5.01 21.64 -5.88
N GLY A 189 -3.97 20.86 -6.23
CA GLY A 189 -4.08 19.48 -6.70
C GLY A 189 -4.05 18.45 -5.56
N PRO A 190 -4.04 17.14 -5.86
CA PRO A 190 -4.08 16.10 -4.83
C PRO A 190 -2.77 16.03 -4.02
N THR A 191 -2.86 15.58 -2.77
CA THR A 191 -1.68 15.11 -2.02
C THR A 191 -1.58 13.61 -2.20
N CYS A 192 -0.49 13.11 -2.79
CA CYS A 192 -0.23 11.68 -2.92
C CYS A 192 0.56 11.20 -1.70
N SER A 193 -0.07 10.41 -0.83
CA SER A 193 0.56 9.76 0.34
C SER A 193 0.74 8.28 0.06
N LYS A 194 1.79 7.64 0.58
CA LYS A 194 1.91 6.17 0.48
C LYS A 194 0.68 5.55 1.11
N GLY A 195 -0.09 4.84 0.30
CA GLY A 195 -1.17 4.02 0.84
C GLY A 195 -0.50 2.91 1.63
N ASP A 196 -0.71 2.87 2.94
CA ASP A 196 -0.45 1.66 3.68
C ASP A 196 -1.24 0.56 3.00
N ALA A 197 -0.52 -0.39 2.41
CA ALA A 197 -1.05 -1.42 1.53
C ALA A 197 -1.86 -2.43 2.34
N GLU A 198 -3.02 -2.05 2.84
CA GLU A 198 -4.05 -2.97 3.28
C GLU A 198 -5.40 -2.41 2.82
N GLY A 199 -5.73 -2.77 1.59
CA GLY A 199 -7.09 -2.63 1.10
C GLY A 199 -8.04 -3.46 1.96
N PHE A 200 -8.96 -2.79 2.62
CA PHE A 200 -10.34 -3.21 2.57
C PHE A 200 -11.20 -1.95 2.45
N GLN A 201 -11.81 -1.76 1.28
CA GLN A 201 -12.81 -0.74 0.99
C GLN A 201 -14.09 -0.89 1.82
N SER A 202 -14.04 -1.47 3.02
CA SER A 202 -15.25 -1.68 3.81
C SER A 202 -15.35 -0.82 5.05
N CYS A 203 -14.33 -0.19 5.65
CA CYS A 203 -14.56 0.63 6.87
C CYS A 203 -13.67 1.88 7.04
N GLY A 204 -12.98 2.31 5.98
CA GLY A 204 -12.07 3.46 6.06
C GLY A 204 -10.83 3.18 6.91
N ALA A 205 -10.27 4.22 7.54
CA ALA A 205 -9.04 4.10 8.34
C ALA A 205 -9.25 3.23 9.59
N ARG A 206 -8.17 2.58 10.03
CA ARG A 206 -8.19 1.77 11.26
C ARG A 206 -8.42 2.69 12.48
N PRO A 207 -9.33 2.33 13.39
CA PRO A 207 -9.59 3.14 14.58
C PRO A 207 -8.35 3.19 15.47
N TYR A 208 -7.92 4.39 15.80
CA TYR A 208 -6.88 4.59 16.81
C TYR A 208 -7.51 4.54 18.20
N ILE A 209 -6.96 3.70 19.08
CA ILE A 209 -7.37 3.59 20.48
C ILE A 209 -6.15 3.93 21.33
N GLU A 210 -6.29 4.98 22.13
CA GLU A 210 -5.22 5.44 23.02
C GLU A 210 -4.84 4.33 24.02
N ASN A 211 -3.54 4.15 24.25
CA ASN A 211 -3.00 3.10 25.10
C ASN A 211 -3.37 1.66 24.66
N ALA A 212 -3.60 1.42 23.37
CA ALA A 212 -3.83 0.08 22.82
C ALA A 212 -2.95 -0.22 21.60
N VAL A 213 -2.79 -1.51 21.32
CA VAL A 213 -2.14 -2.04 20.12
C VAL A 213 -3.05 -3.10 19.48
N ILE A 214 -3.03 -3.19 18.15
CA ILE A 214 -3.74 -4.24 17.41
C ILE A 214 -2.92 -5.52 17.52
N VAL A 215 -3.55 -6.60 17.98
CA VAL A 215 -2.90 -7.91 18.19
C VAL A 215 -3.39 -8.99 17.24
N GLU A 216 -4.57 -8.82 16.67
CA GLU A 216 -5.15 -9.73 15.70
C GLU A 216 -5.93 -8.92 14.67
N GLU A 217 -5.71 -9.26 13.41
CA GLU A 217 -6.35 -8.61 12.28
C GLU A 217 -6.98 -9.66 11.38
N GLY A 218 -8.30 -9.59 11.28
CA GLY A 218 -9.10 -10.40 10.38
C GLY A 218 -9.69 -9.56 9.25
N PRO A 219 -10.27 -10.18 8.21
CA PRO A 219 -10.75 -9.49 7.02
C PRO A 219 -11.84 -8.44 7.29
N MET A 220 -12.60 -8.58 8.39
CA MET A 220 -13.69 -7.68 8.78
C MET A 220 -13.71 -7.41 10.29
N HIS A 221 -12.61 -7.66 11.01
CA HIS A 221 -12.53 -7.39 12.45
C HIS A 221 -11.10 -7.16 12.94
N LEU A 222 -10.96 -6.40 14.02
CA LEU A 222 -9.72 -6.08 14.69
C LEU A 222 -9.83 -6.43 16.18
N LYS A 223 -8.79 -7.04 16.76
CA LYS A 223 -8.68 -7.17 18.22
C LYS A 223 -7.58 -6.29 18.78
N TYR A 224 -7.89 -5.66 19.90
CA TYR A 224 -7.01 -4.73 20.58
C TYR A 224 -6.54 -5.29 21.92
N GLN A 225 -5.28 -5.03 22.23
CA GLN A 225 -4.71 -5.26 23.55
C GLN A 225 -4.27 -3.93 24.14
N CYS A 226 -4.67 -3.66 25.38
CA CYS A 226 -4.22 -2.46 26.08
C CYS A 226 -2.76 -2.56 26.50
N ASN A 227 -2.09 -1.42 26.50
CA ASN A 227 -0.75 -1.22 27.02
C ASN A 227 -0.68 -1.58 28.51
N ARG A 228 0.55 -1.79 29.00
CA ARG A 228 0.81 -2.10 30.41
C ARG A 228 0.14 -1.06 31.31
N TYR A 229 -0.50 -1.53 32.40
CA TYR A 229 -1.24 -0.73 33.39
C TYR A 229 -2.65 -0.27 32.95
N TYR A 230 -3.08 -0.61 31.75
CA TYR A 230 -4.44 -0.35 31.26
C TYR A 230 -5.21 -1.66 31.08
N LYS A 231 -6.53 -1.57 31.19
CA LYS A 231 -7.46 -2.69 30.97
C LYS A 231 -8.50 -2.29 29.93
N LEU A 232 -8.81 -3.25 29.05
CA LEU A 232 -9.81 -3.06 28.01
C LEU A 232 -11.20 -2.94 28.64
N ALA A 233 -11.85 -1.81 28.41
CA ALA A 233 -13.24 -1.55 28.77
C ALA A 233 -14.04 -1.44 27.47
N GLY A 234 -14.96 -2.38 27.24
CA GLY A 234 -15.75 -2.46 26.01
C GLY A 234 -15.58 -3.80 25.29
N PRO A 235 -15.85 -3.85 23.98
CA PRO A 235 -15.78 -5.09 23.22
C PRO A 235 -14.32 -5.53 22.97
N GLU A 236 -14.07 -6.83 23.04
CA GLU A 236 -12.75 -7.43 22.79
C GLU A 236 -12.32 -7.36 21.31
N ALA A 237 -13.31 -7.40 20.41
CA ALA A 237 -13.11 -7.27 18.98
C ALA A 237 -13.99 -6.16 18.42
N VAL A 238 -13.44 -5.38 17.50
CA VAL A 238 -14.17 -4.37 16.72
C VAL A 238 -14.43 -4.96 15.34
N SER A 239 -15.68 -5.00 14.91
CA SER A 239 -16.07 -5.50 13.60
C SER A 239 -16.34 -4.35 12.64
N CYS A 240 -15.99 -4.56 11.38
CA CYS A 240 -16.35 -3.69 10.29
C CYS A 240 -17.74 -4.11 9.76
N TYR A 241 -18.67 -3.17 9.66
CA TYR A 241 -19.98 -3.43 9.06
C TYR A 241 -20.01 -3.09 7.58
N SER A 242 -20.98 -3.64 6.85
CA SER A 242 -21.15 -3.45 5.40
C SER A 242 -21.51 -2.02 4.99
N ASP A 243 -21.97 -1.21 5.94
CA ASP A 243 -22.26 0.23 5.78
C ASP A 243 -21.02 1.12 5.92
N ALA A 244 -19.85 0.50 6.01
CA ALA A 244 -18.57 1.14 6.21
C ALA A 244 -18.32 1.88 7.50
N HIS A 245 -18.94 1.40 8.59
CA HIS A 245 -18.68 1.88 9.93
C HIS A 245 -18.12 0.76 10.82
N TRP A 246 -17.18 1.14 11.68
CA TRP A 246 -16.72 0.27 12.74
C TRP A 246 -17.78 0.12 13.82
N SER A 247 -17.88 -1.07 14.39
CA SER A 247 -18.65 -1.30 15.60
C SER A 247 -18.13 -0.44 16.75
N LYS A 248 -18.88 -0.39 17.86
CA LYS A 248 -18.47 0.32 19.07
C LYS A 248 -17.00 0.02 19.42
N LEU A 249 -16.19 1.06 19.58
CA LEU A 249 -14.78 0.94 19.92
C LEU A 249 -14.60 0.69 21.42
N PRO A 250 -13.63 -0.15 21.84
CA PRO A 250 -13.23 -0.23 23.23
C PRO A 250 -12.39 0.98 23.65
N THR A 251 -12.25 1.14 24.95
CA THR A 251 -11.39 2.14 25.59
C THR A 251 -10.45 1.44 26.57
N CYS A 252 -9.19 1.87 26.62
CA CYS A 252 -8.24 1.38 27.60
C CYS A 252 -8.30 2.27 28.85
N GLU A 253 -8.87 1.72 29.93
CA GLU A 253 -8.99 2.43 31.21
C GLU A 253 -7.80 2.10 32.11
N GLU A 254 -7.35 3.08 32.90
CA GLU A 254 -6.30 2.87 33.90
C GLU A 254 -6.73 1.78 34.89
N ALA A 255 -5.91 0.73 34.98
CA ALA A 255 -6.14 -0.44 35.82
C ALA A 255 -4.84 -0.84 36.51
N PHE A 256 -4.34 0.08 37.32
CA PHE A 256 -3.18 -0.13 38.18
C PHE A 256 -3.42 0.39 39.59
N CYS A 257 -2.61 -0.10 40.52
CA CYS A 257 -2.56 0.39 41.88
C CYS A 257 -1.19 1.01 42.14
N VAL A 258 -1.18 2.13 42.87
CA VAL A 258 0.05 2.72 43.41
C VAL A 258 0.11 2.36 44.89
N VAL A 259 0.97 1.42 45.24
CA VAL A 259 1.23 1.06 46.63
C VAL A 259 2.26 2.03 47.15
N ASP A 260 1.84 2.91 48.05
CA ASP A 260 2.72 3.78 48.83
C ASP A 260 2.91 3.15 50.22
N PRO A 261 4.04 2.45 50.48
CA PRO A 261 4.25 1.71 51.72
C PRO A 261 4.17 2.60 52.96
N ALA A 262 4.46 3.90 52.83
CA ALA A 262 4.34 4.84 53.94
C ALA A 262 2.91 4.99 54.46
N ARG A 263 1.89 4.90 53.59
CA ARG A 263 0.46 4.95 53.98
C ARG A 263 0.03 3.72 54.76
N TYR A 264 0.71 2.60 54.55
CA TYR A 264 0.39 1.31 55.15
C TYR A 264 1.35 0.92 56.27
N ALA A 265 2.17 1.85 56.78
CA ALA A 265 3.08 1.60 57.90
C ALA A 265 2.36 1.04 59.14
N ARG A 266 1.09 1.43 59.37
CA ARG A 266 0.26 0.89 60.47
C ARG A 266 -0.08 -0.60 60.34
N TYR A 267 0.01 -1.14 59.13
CA TYR A 267 -0.16 -2.57 58.83
C TYR A 267 1.17 -3.33 58.81
N GLY A 268 2.26 -2.68 59.24
CA GLY A 268 3.58 -3.29 59.38
C GLY A 268 4.42 -3.29 58.10
N LEU A 269 4.13 -2.47 57.07
CA LEU A 269 4.99 -2.34 55.90
C LEU A 269 6.24 -1.49 56.21
N VAL A 270 7.39 -1.90 55.67
CA VAL A 270 8.60 -1.06 55.65
C VAL A 270 8.37 0.15 54.75
N LYS A 271 8.74 1.34 55.23
CA LYS A 271 8.66 2.57 54.45
C LYS A 271 9.71 2.53 53.32
N THR A 272 9.26 2.33 52.10
CA THR A 272 10.07 2.38 50.87
C THR A 272 9.38 3.27 49.82
N SER A 273 9.99 3.40 48.64
CA SER A 273 9.41 4.16 47.53
C SER A 273 8.07 3.56 47.05
N PRO A 274 7.14 4.39 46.54
CA PRO A 274 5.91 3.89 45.94
C PRO A 274 6.17 2.92 44.78
N GLU A 275 5.36 1.88 44.69
CA GLU A 275 5.42 0.87 43.63
C GLU A 275 4.12 0.76 42.86
N TYR A 276 4.26 0.54 41.55
CA TYR A 276 3.14 0.32 40.64
C TYR A 276 2.85 -1.18 40.51
N MET A 277 1.57 -1.52 40.59
CA MET A 277 1.04 -2.87 40.44
C MET A 277 -0.02 -2.91 39.36
N ARG A 278 0.05 -3.90 38.46
CA ARG A 278 -0.98 -4.13 37.44
C ARG A 278 -2.24 -4.72 38.06
N GLU A 279 -3.37 -4.56 37.38
CA GLU A 279 -4.60 -5.25 37.71
C GLU A 279 -4.38 -6.77 37.83
N GLY A 280 -4.87 -7.37 38.91
CA GLY A 280 -4.73 -8.80 39.22
C GLY A 280 -3.35 -9.20 39.75
N GLU A 281 -2.36 -8.32 39.73
CA GLU A 281 -1.02 -8.61 40.22
C GLU A 281 -1.01 -8.75 41.75
N THR A 282 -0.26 -9.73 42.24
CA THR A 282 0.05 -9.91 43.67
C THR A 282 1.56 -9.83 43.84
N LYS A 283 2.03 -8.91 44.68
CA LYS A 283 3.46 -8.72 44.97
C LYS A 283 3.72 -8.82 46.47
N PRO A 284 4.82 -9.46 46.88
CA PRO A 284 5.25 -9.45 48.27
C PRO A 284 5.95 -8.12 48.59
N PHE A 285 5.61 -7.52 49.73
CA PHE A 285 6.28 -6.36 50.30
C PHE A 285 6.91 -6.74 51.65
N PRO A 286 8.07 -6.17 52.02
CA PRO A 286 8.71 -6.46 53.30
C PRO A 286 7.93 -5.85 54.48
N CYS A 287 7.81 -6.63 55.56
CA CYS A 287 7.26 -6.13 56.82
C CYS A 287 8.36 -5.55 57.72
N THR A 288 7.98 -4.70 58.68
CA THR A 288 8.87 -4.10 59.68
C THR A 288 9.54 -5.15 60.56
N THR A 289 8.87 -6.29 60.77
CA THR A 289 9.47 -7.46 61.41
C THR A 289 10.41 -8.14 60.44
N LYS A 290 11.66 -8.36 60.87
CA LYS A 290 12.70 -9.03 60.08
C LYS A 290 12.20 -10.39 59.60
N ASP A 291 12.45 -10.72 58.33
CA ASP A 291 12.10 -11.98 57.68
C ASP A 291 10.58 -12.23 57.56
N TYR A 292 9.76 -11.17 57.55
CA TYR A 292 8.33 -11.25 57.25
C TYR A 292 7.99 -10.48 55.97
N TYR A 293 7.00 -10.98 55.23
CA TYR A 293 6.45 -10.35 54.03
C TYR A 293 4.93 -10.29 54.09
N ILE A 294 4.35 -9.34 53.37
CA ILE A 294 2.92 -9.17 53.19
C ILE A 294 2.60 -9.19 51.70
N ASN A 295 1.62 -10.00 51.31
CA ASN A 295 1.15 -10.00 49.93
C ASN A 295 0.16 -8.87 49.75
N VAL A 296 0.45 -8.02 48.78
CA VAL A 296 -0.43 -6.95 48.35
C VAL A 296 -0.98 -7.35 46.99
N ARG A 297 -2.31 -7.30 46.82
CA ARG A 297 -2.99 -7.54 45.54
C ARG A 297 -3.60 -6.25 45.03
N CYS A 298 -3.55 -6.04 43.72
CA CYS A 298 -4.29 -4.99 43.04
C CYS A 298 -5.53 -5.59 42.36
N THR A 299 -6.72 -5.07 42.67
CA THR A 299 -7.97 -5.49 42.02
C THR A 299 -8.92 -4.31 41.91
N ASN A 300 -9.39 -4.01 40.70
CA ASN A 300 -10.22 -2.87 40.33
C ASN A 300 -9.70 -1.55 40.91
N ARG A 301 -8.40 -1.27 40.74
CA ARG A 301 -7.69 -0.10 41.32
C ARG A 301 -7.70 -0.02 42.85
N ARG A 302 -8.06 -1.10 43.54
CA ARG A 302 -8.03 -1.19 45.01
C ARG A 302 -6.91 -2.12 45.46
N ILE A 303 -6.27 -1.71 46.54
CA ILE A 303 -5.18 -2.44 47.18
C ILE A 303 -5.79 -3.30 48.29
N PHE A 304 -5.52 -4.61 48.26
CA PHE A 304 -5.84 -5.50 49.38
C PHE A 304 -4.55 -6.07 49.96
N LEU A 305 -4.43 -5.95 51.28
CA LEU A 305 -3.28 -6.42 52.03
C LEU A 305 -3.64 -7.73 52.74
N SER A 306 -2.75 -8.71 52.69
CA SER A 306 -2.84 -9.90 53.54
C SER A 306 -2.37 -9.58 54.96
N THR A 307 -2.17 -10.62 55.78
CA THR A 307 -1.38 -10.50 57.01
C THR A 307 0.11 -10.72 56.70
N CYS A 308 1.00 -10.17 57.54
CA CYS A 308 2.43 -10.46 57.48
C CYS A 308 2.67 -11.95 57.80
N LYS A 309 3.44 -12.63 56.96
CA LYS A 309 3.83 -14.04 57.09
C LYS A 309 5.34 -14.18 57.09
N TYR A 310 5.84 -15.23 57.73
CA TYR A 310 7.27 -15.48 57.82
C TYR A 310 7.82 -15.99 56.48
N ILE A 311 8.99 -15.51 56.07
CA ILE A 311 9.55 -15.71 54.73
C ILE A 311 9.90 -17.17 54.43
N LYS A 312 10.01 -18.04 55.45
CA LYS A 312 10.16 -19.48 55.24
C LYS A 312 8.97 -20.12 54.51
N ASP A 313 7.81 -19.48 54.49
CA ASP A 313 6.65 -19.89 53.68
C ASP A 313 6.82 -19.56 52.17
N LEU A 314 7.81 -18.72 51.81
CA LEU A 314 8.10 -18.28 50.43
C LEU A 314 9.26 -19.06 49.79
N LEU A 315 10.10 -19.72 50.60
CA LEU A 315 11.34 -20.37 50.17
C LEU A 315 11.15 -21.63 49.30
N PHE A 316 9.92 -22.14 49.15
CA PHE A 316 9.65 -23.22 48.19
C PHE A 316 9.64 -22.75 46.72
N PHE A 317 9.54 -21.45 46.44
CA PHE A 317 9.47 -20.94 45.06
C PHE A 317 10.82 -20.48 44.49
N PHE A 318 11.75 -20.00 45.31
CA PHE A 318 13.04 -19.48 44.83
C PHE A 318 14.10 -20.56 44.57
N GLN A 319 13.92 -21.78 45.09
CA GLN A 319 14.87 -22.86 44.87
C GLN A 319 14.76 -23.50 43.47
N PHE A 320 13.68 -23.25 42.72
CA PHE A 320 13.52 -23.72 41.33
C PHE A 320 14.02 -22.72 40.27
N LEU A 321 14.05 -21.42 40.55
CA LEU A 321 14.46 -20.41 39.56
C LEU A 321 15.99 -20.32 39.37
N PHE A 322 16.78 -20.77 40.35
CA PHE A 322 18.23 -20.84 40.21
C PHE A 322 18.76 -22.15 39.61
N SER A 323 17.91 -23.18 39.43
CA SER A 323 18.33 -24.47 38.84
C SER A 323 17.96 -24.66 37.38
N CYS A 324 17.34 -23.67 36.71
CA CYS A 324 16.97 -23.76 35.29
C CYS A 324 17.81 -22.85 34.37
N ASN A 325 18.93 -22.32 34.87
CA ASN A 325 19.82 -21.48 34.07
C ASN A 325 21.31 -21.83 34.25
N SER A 326 21.59 -23.11 34.51
CA SER A 326 22.93 -23.70 34.41
C SER A 326 22.88 -25.00 33.63
#